data_AF-A0A7K1BTX1-F1
#
_entry.id   AF-A0A7K1BTX1-F1
#
_cell.length_a   1.000
_cell.length_b   1.000
_cell.length_c   1.000
_cell.angle_alpha   90.00
_cell.angle_beta   90.00
_cell.angle_gamma   90.00
#
_symmetry.space_group_name_H-M   'P 1'
#
loop_
_entity.id
_entity.type
_entity.pdbx_description
1 polymer ?
#
loop_
_entity_poly.entity_id
_entity_poly.type
_entity_poly.pdbx_seq_one_letter_code
_entity_poly.pdbx_strand_id
1 'polypeptide(L)'
;MADQKLRRIMGYILLGAGVGHFIFPSPLDAIVPTALPGDPRIYTYLSGIAEIAIGLALLSPLSAQLFGKSLRLWGAYGALGLFIAVYPANINMAIEWSDRPMPEPLIAYARLPFQFFLFFLAWKLIKSLKQRSV
;
A
#
# COMPACT_ATOMS: atom_id res chain seq x y z
N MET A 1 18.53 7.82 11.46
CA MET A 1 18.79 7.42 10.05
C MET A 1 17.89 6.29 9.57
N ALA A 2 17.61 5.26 10.40
CA ALA A 2 16.75 4.13 10.02
C ALA A 2 15.36 4.53 9.49
N ASP A 3 14.68 5.49 10.12
CA ASP A 3 13.34 5.91 9.70
C ASP A 3 13.33 6.63 8.35
N GLN A 4 14.39 7.37 8.04
CA GLN A 4 14.54 8.01 6.73
C GLN A 4 14.76 6.98 5.63
N LYS A 5 15.55 5.93 5.92
CA LYS A 5 15.75 4.80 5.01
C LYS A 5 14.44 4.04 4.79
N LEU A 6 13.72 3.70 5.87
CA LEU A 6 12.41 3.05 5.80
C LEU A 6 11.41 3.86 4.96
N ARG A 7 11.30 5.17 5.22
CA ARG A 7 10.42 6.08 4.47
C ARG A 7 10.73 6.06 2.97
N ARG A 8 12.01 6.16 2.61
CA ARG A 8 12.44 6.16 1.20
C ARG A 8 12.15 4.81 0.53
N ILE A 9 12.49 3.71 1.19
CA ILE A 9 12.22 2.35 0.68
C ILE A 9 10.72 2.19 0.44
N MET A 10 9.89 2.52 1.43
CA MET A 10 8.43 2.43 1.30
C MET A 10 7.91 3.33 0.16
N GLY A 11 8.43 4.55 0.05
CA GLY A 11 8.06 5.46 -1.04
C GLY A 11 8.39 4.92 -2.43
N TYR A 12 9.59 4.37 -2.63
CA TYR A 12 9.98 3.77 -3.91
C TYR A 12 9.20 2.49 -4.24
N ILE A 13 8.94 1.64 -3.24
CA ILE A 13 8.12 0.44 -3.41
C ILE A 13 6.71 0.82 -3.86
N LEU A 14 6.08 1.80 -3.20
CA LEU A 14 4.73 2.25 -3.54
C LEU A 14 4.68 2.91 -4.92
N LEU A 15 5.72 3.67 -5.31
CA LEU A 15 5.80 4.20 -6.67
C LEU A 15 5.89 3.08 -7.72
N GLY A 16 6.75 2.09 -7.48
CA GLY A 16 6.91 0.94 -8.37
C GLY A 16 5.62 0.13 -8.49
N ALA A 17 4.98 -0.17 -7.35
CA ALA A 17 3.70 -0.88 -7.29
C ALA A 17 2.59 -0.09 -8.02
N GLY A 18 2.51 1.22 -7.79
CA GLY A 18 1.49 2.07 -8.39
C GLY A 18 1.64 2.18 -9.90
N VAL A 19 2.87 2.28 -10.42
CA VAL A 19 3.14 2.17 -11.86
C VAL A 19 2.76 0.77 -12.39
N GLY A 20 3.04 -0.28 -11.61
CA GLY A 20 2.67 -1.66 -11.93
C GLY A 20 1.19 -1.86 -12.19
N HIS A 21 0.31 -1.13 -11.48
CA HIS A 21 -1.15 -1.17 -11.70
C HIS A 21 -1.57 -0.74 -13.11
N PHE A 22 -0.78 0.10 -13.80
CA PHE A 22 -1.08 0.53 -15.16
C PHE A 22 -0.43 -0.36 -16.22
N ILE A 23 0.71 -0.98 -15.90
CA ILE A 23 1.43 -1.87 -16.83
C ILE A 23 0.80 -3.26 -16.85
N PHE A 24 0.45 -3.81 -15.68
CA PHE A 24 -0.10 -5.15 -15.52
C PHE A 24 -1.40 -5.13 -14.70
N PRO A 25 -2.48 -4.52 -15.22
CA PRO A 25 -3.74 -4.38 -14.48
C PRO A 25 -4.51 -5.70 -14.34
N SER A 26 -4.49 -6.58 -15.36
CA SER A 26 -5.36 -7.76 -15.40
C SER A 26 -5.17 -8.74 -14.23
N PRO A 27 -3.94 -9.04 -13.75
CA PRO A 27 -3.74 -9.86 -12.55
C PRO A 27 -4.30 -9.22 -11.27
N LEU A 28 -4.35 -7.89 -11.20
CA LEU A 28 -4.83 -7.15 -10.02
C LEU A 28 -6.35 -7.06 -10.00
N ASP A 29 -6.97 -6.89 -11.17
CA ASP A 29 -8.43 -6.98 -11.32
C ASP A 29 -8.96 -8.31 -10.79
N ALA A 30 -8.24 -9.41 -11.05
CA ALA A 30 -8.62 -10.74 -10.59
C ALA A 30 -8.54 -10.93 -9.06
N ILE A 31 -7.93 -9.98 -8.34
CA ILE A 31 -7.84 -9.99 -6.87
C ILE A 31 -8.91 -9.07 -6.25
N VAL A 32 -9.52 -8.17 -7.04
CA VAL A 32 -10.56 -7.27 -6.55
C VAL A 32 -11.76 -8.10 -6.09
N PRO A 33 -12.22 -7.92 -4.84
CA PRO A 33 -13.41 -8.61 -4.33
C PRO A 33 -14.62 -8.48 -5.27
N THR A 34 -15.23 -9.60 -5.63
CA THR A 34 -16.50 -9.63 -6.40
C THR A 34 -17.66 -8.94 -5.70
N ALA A 35 -17.57 -8.74 -4.38
CA ALA A 35 -18.54 -7.98 -3.59
C ALA A 35 -18.50 -6.46 -3.82
N LEU A 36 -17.45 -5.92 -4.46
CA LEU A 36 -17.38 -4.50 -4.78
C LEU A 36 -18.21 -4.19 -6.04
N PRO A 37 -19.06 -3.15 -6.03
CA PRO A 37 -19.89 -2.82 -7.18
C PRO A 37 -19.07 -2.15 -8.30
N GLY A 38 -19.31 -2.54 -9.54
CA GLY A 38 -18.72 -1.90 -10.71
C GLY A 38 -17.53 -2.66 -11.30
N ASP A 39 -16.72 -1.98 -12.12
CA ASP A 39 -15.61 -2.58 -12.85
C ASP A 39 -14.36 -2.69 -11.96
N PRO A 40 -13.82 -3.90 -11.71
CA PRO A 40 -12.54 -4.12 -11.03
C PRO A 40 -11.40 -3.22 -11.54
N ARG A 41 -11.40 -2.91 -12.83
CA ARG A 41 -10.39 -2.06 -13.46
C ARG A 41 -10.32 -0.66 -12.88
N ILE A 42 -11.48 -0.11 -12.48
CA ILE A 42 -11.55 1.21 -11.84
C ILE A 42 -10.83 1.16 -10.50
N TYR A 43 -11.07 0.12 -9.70
CA TYR A 43 -10.41 -0.05 -8.41
C TYR A 43 -8.90 -0.21 -8.56
N THR A 44 -8.44 -1.00 -9.54
CA THR A 44 -7.01 -1.16 -9.87
C THR A 44 -6.35 0.16 -10.24
N TYR A 45 -6.99 1.00 -11.06
CA TYR A 45 -6.40 2.31 -11.40
C TYR A 45 -6.47 3.29 -10.23
N LEU A 46 -7.54 3.29 -9.44
CA LEU A 46 -7.64 4.15 -8.26
C LEU A 46 -6.59 3.78 -7.21
N SER A 47 -6.34 2.49 -6.97
CA SER A 47 -5.28 2.04 -6.08
C SER A 47 -3.90 2.42 -6.62
N GLY A 48 -3.67 2.27 -7.94
CA GLY A 48 -2.43 2.71 -8.59
C GLY A 48 -2.15 4.21 -8.42
N ILE A 49 -3.17 5.06 -8.61
CA ILE A 49 -3.06 6.51 -8.37
C ILE A 49 -2.75 6.78 -6.90
N ALA A 50 -3.46 6.12 -5.98
CA ALA A 50 -3.25 6.29 -4.54
C ALA A 50 -1.81 5.91 -4.15
N GLU A 51 -1.31 4.77 -4.61
CA GLU A 51 0.06 4.31 -4.37
C GLU A 51 1.11 5.29 -4.87
N ILE A 52 0.95 5.82 -6.09
CA ILE A 52 1.85 6.82 -6.65
C ILE A 52 1.83 8.09 -5.79
N ALA A 53 0.64 8.60 -5.47
CA ALA A 53 0.48 9.81 -4.66
C ALA A 53 1.11 9.65 -3.27
N ILE A 54 0.91 8.51 -2.62
CA ILE A 54 1.51 8.18 -1.32
C ILE A 54 3.04 8.09 -1.45
N GLY A 55 3.54 7.40 -2.48
CA GLY A 55 4.97 7.26 -2.73
C GLY A 55 5.67 8.60 -2.92
N LEU A 56 5.07 9.49 -3.73
CA LEU A 56 5.55 10.87 -3.91
C LEU A 56 5.51 11.67 -2.60
N ALA A 57 4.44 11.57 -1.83
CA ALA A 57 4.30 12.24 -0.55
C ALA A 57 5.37 11.78 0.47
N LEU A 58 5.73 10.50 0.49
CA LEU A 58 6.80 9.95 1.33
C LEU A 58 8.20 10.41 0.89
N LEU A 59 8.41 10.63 -0.41
CA LEU A 59 9.68 11.08 -0.97
C LEU A 59 9.84 12.60 -1.00
N SER A 60 8.81 13.35 -0.62
CA SER A 60 8.80 14.81 -0.68
C SER A 60 9.92 15.48 0.14
N PRO A 61 10.28 16.73 -0.21
CA PRO A 61 11.13 17.59 0.62
C PRO A 61 10.56 17.76 2.05
N LEU A 62 11.43 18.09 3.02
CA LEU A 62 10.99 18.28 4.42
C LEU A 62 10.08 19.51 4.56
N SER A 63 10.35 20.54 3.76
CA SER A 63 9.58 21.77 3.68
C SER A 63 8.20 21.61 3.03
N ALA A 64 7.94 20.50 2.33
CA ALA A 64 6.65 20.27 1.71
C ALA A 64 5.58 20.01 2.78
N GLN A 65 4.59 20.90 2.84
CA GLN A 65 3.50 20.86 3.79
C GLN A 65 2.15 20.95 3.06
N LEU A 66 1.14 20.33 3.65
CA LEU A 66 -0.24 20.39 3.20
C LEU A 66 -1.14 20.40 4.45
N PHE A 67 -2.11 21.32 4.49
CA PHE A 67 -3.00 21.52 5.65
C PHE A 67 -2.24 21.63 6.99
N GLY A 68 -1.12 22.36 7.00
CA GLY A 68 -0.31 22.59 8.19
C GLY A 68 0.46 21.36 8.71
N LYS A 69 0.56 20.28 7.93
CA LYS A 69 1.35 19.08 8.27
C LYS A 69 2.30 18.71 7.14
N SER A 70 3.43 18.08 7.47
CA SER A 70 4.38 17.61 6.45
C SER A 70 3.72 16.61 5.51
N LEU A 71 3.99 16.74 4.20
CA LEU A 71 3.51 15.80 3.18
C LEU A 71 3.93 14.36 3.47
N ARG A 72 5.10 14.18 4.11
CA ARG A 72 5.59 12.87 4.55
C ARG A 72 4.68 12.19 5.56
N LEU A 73 4.09 12.98 6.46
CA LEU A 73 3.16 12.48 7.46
C LEU A 73 1.85 12.06 6.81
N TRP A 74 1.34 12.86 5.86
CA TRP A 74 0.19 12.46 5.03
C TRP A 74 0.47 11.20 4.22
N GLY A 75 1.64 11.07 3.61
CA GLY A 75 2.07 9.85 2.94
C GLY A 75 2.10 8.64 3.88
N ALA A 76 2.59 8.80 5.12
CA ALA A 76 2.62 7.70 6.08
C ALA A 76 1.21 7.26 6.52
N TYR A 77 0.28 8.20 6.70
CA TYR A 77 -1.13 7.88 6.94
C TYR A 77 -1.77 7.20 5.74
N GLY A 78 -1.52 7.73 4.53
CA GLY A 78 -2.02 7.16 3.29
C GLY A 78 -1.53 5.73 3.09
N ALA A 79 -0.25 5.45 3.35
CA ALA A 79 0.31 4.10 3.27
C ALA A 79 -0.40 3.14 4.23
N LEU A 80 -0.59 3.52 5.49
CA LEU A 80 -1.32 2.70 6.46
C LEU A 80 -2.77 2.47 6.03
N GLY A 81 -3.47 3.54 5.61
CA GLY A 81 -4.86 3.47 5.16
C GLY A 81 -5.01 2.58 3.93
N LEU A 82 -4.12 2.69 2.95
CA LEU A 82 -4.08 1.84 1.76
C LEU A 82 -3.86 0.38 2.14
N PHE A 83 -2.87 0.08 2.98
CA PHE A 83 -2.61 -1.31 3.39
C PHE A 83 -3.83 -1.93 4.07
N ILE A 84 -4.57 -1.17 4.89
CA ILE A 84 -5.81 -1.62 5.52
C ILE A 84 -6.88 -1.85 4.45
N ALA A 85 -7.04 -0.91 3.51
CA ALA A 85 -8.04 -0.98 2.46
C ALA A 85 -7.85 -2.19 1.52
N VAL A 86 -6.62 -2.59 1.23
CA VAL A 86 -6.34 -3.77 0.37
C VAL A 86 -6.35 -5.10 1.12
N TYR A 87 -6.40 -5.09 2.46
CA TYR A 87 -6.38 -6.32 3.25
C TYR A 87 -7.57 -7.26 2.97
N PRO A 88 -8.83 -6.77 2.82
CA PRO A 88 -9.95 -7.62 2.41
C PRO A 88 -9.73 -8.31 1.05
N ALA A 89 -9.08 -7.63 0.09
CA ALA A 89 -8.75 -8.23 -1.21
C ALA A 89 -7.74 -9.39 -1.05
N ASN A 90 -6.73 -9.23 -0.18
CA ASN A 90 -5.79 -10.29 0.13
C ASN A 90 -6.45 -11.49 0.83
N ILE A 91 -7.45 -11.25 1.70
CA ILE A 91 -8.23 -12.33 2.33
C ILE A 91 -9.02 -13.09 1.26
N ASN A 92 -9.73 -12.39 0.38
CA ASN A 92 -10.51 -13.02 -0.68
C ASN A 92 -9.63 -13.84 -1.61
N MET A 93 -8.48 -13.31 -2.01
CA MET A 93 -7.49 -14.05 -2.78
C MET A 93 -7.00 -15.31 -2.03
N ALA A 94 -6.77 -15.26 -0.73
CA ALA A 94 -6.40 -16.44 0.05
C ALA A 94 -7.52 -17.50 0.10
N ILE A 95 -8.78 -17.08 0.07
CA ILE A 95 -9.94 -17.98 -0.02
C ILE A 95 -10.04 -18.58 -1.43
N GLU A 96 -10.05 -17.74 -2.47
CA GLU A 96 -10.20 -18.13 -3.87
C GLU A 96 -9.02 -18.93 -4.44
N TRP A 97 -7.83 -18.79 -3.84
CA TRP A 97 -6.63 -19.50 -4.29
C TRP A 97 -6.35 -20.72 -3.40
N SER A 98 -7.22 -21.03 -2.43
CA SER A 98 -6.98 -22.11 -1.46
C SER A 98 -6.96 -23.51 -2.08
N ASP A 99 -7.65 -23.72 -3.20
CA ASP A 99 -7.80 -24.98 -3.94
C ASP A 99 -6.90 -25.07 -5.19
N ARG A 100 -6.12 -24.03 -5.47
CA ARG A 100 -5.22 -23.95 -6.63
C ARG A 100 -3.94 -24.77 -6.46
N PRO A 101 -3.27 -25.17 -7.56
CA PRO A 101 -2.00 -25.86 -7.48
C PRO A 101 -0.92 -25.01 -6.79
N MET A 102 -0.03 -25.67 -6.05
CA MET A 102 1.12 -25.01 -5.44
C MET A 102 2.00 -24.34 -6.51
N PRO A 103 2.58 -23.15 -6.23
CA PRO A 103 2.69 -22.50 -4.91
C PRO A 103 1.63 -21.42 -4.62
N GLU A 104 0.58 -21.30 -5.44
CA GLU A 104 -0.36 -20.16 -5.37
C GLU A 104 -1.05 -19.98 -4.01
N PRO A 105 -1.60 -21.04 -3.36
CA PRO A 105 -2.20 -20.91 -2.04
C PRO A 105 -1.19 -20.42 -0.99
N LEU A 106 0.04 -20.93 -1.04
CA LEU A 106 1.10 -20.56 -0.11
C LEU A 106 1.42 -19.07 -0.20
N ILE A 107 1.52 -18.52 -1.42
CA ILE A 107 1.75 -17.10 -1.65
C ILE A 107 0.58 -16.27 -1.10
N ALA A 108 -0.65 -16.71 -1.34
CA ALA A 108 -1.84 -16.00 -0.89
C ALA A 108 -1.95 -15.96 0.64
N TYR A 109 -1.74 -17.08 1.32
CA TYR A 109 -1.73 -17.12 2.78
C TYR A 109 -0.55 -16.38 3.40
N ALA A 110 0.65 -16.42 2.79
CA ALA A 110 1.83 -15.71 3.29
C ALA A 110 1.66 -14.18 3.26
N ARG A 111 0.84 -13.65 2.34
CA ARG A 111 0.53 -12.21 2.27
C ARG A 111 -0.22 -11.70 3.49
N LEU A 112 -1.05 -12.53 4.14
CA LEU A 112 -1.84 -12.11 5.31
C LEU A 112 -0.96 -11.70 6.51
N PRO A 113 -0.05 -12.54 7.04
CA PRO A 113 0.85 -12.14 8.13
C PRO A 113 1.83 -11.04 7.69
N PHE A 114 2.25 -11.05 6.42
CA PHE A 114 3.10 -9.99 5.88
C PHE A 114 2.41 -8.61 5.91
N GLN A 115 1.10 -8.54 5.71
CA GLN A 115 0.36 -7.28 5.79
C GLN A 115 0.42 -6.66 7.19
N PHE A 116 0.38 -7.47 8.26
CA PHE A 116 0.54 -6.96 9.63
C PHE A 116 1.93 -6.37 9.86
N PHE A 117 2.97 -6.95 9.24
CA PHE A 117 4.30 -6.36 9.26
C PHE A 117 4.31 -4.99 8.55
N LEU A 118 3.63 -4.85 7.41
CA LEU A 118 3.49 -3.56 6.73
C LEU A 118 2.72 -2.52 7.57
N PHE A 119 1.64 -2.93 8.26
CA PHE A 119 0.92 -2.06 9.20
C PHE A 119 1.85 -1.54 10.29
N PHE A 120 2.65 -2.44 10.87
CA PHE A 120 3.62 -2.08 11.90
C PHE A 120 4.66 -1.07 11.38
N LEU A 121 5.21 -1.29 10.17
CA LEU A 121 6.18 -0.38 9.57
C LEU A 121 5.58 1.00 9.29
N ALA A 122 4.37 1.06 8.75
CA ALA A 122 3.68 2.32 8.49
C ALA A 122 3.36 3.06 9.80
N TRP A 123 2.85 2.35 10.82
CA TRP A 123 2.59 2.91 12.14
C TRP A 123 3.85 3.45 12.83
N LYS A 124 4.94 2.69 12.78
CA LYS A 124 6.25 3.12 13.31
C LYS A 124 6.73 4.40 12.61
N LEU A 125 6.56 4.49 11.29
CA LEU A 125 6.92 5.67 10.51
C LEU A 125 6.07 6.89 10.90
N ILE A 126 4.76 6.72 11.09
CA ILE A 126 3.86 7.79 11.56
C ILE A 126 4.33 8.33 12.92
N LYS A 127 4.65 7.45 13.88
CA LYS A 127 5.16 7.87 15.20
C LYS A 127 6.47 8.65 15.09
N SER A 128 7.43 8.16 14.30
CA SER A 128 8.72 8.85 14.09
C SER A 128 8.55 10.24 13.45
N LEU A 129 7.65 10.36 12.47
CA LEU A 129 7.40 11.65 11.81
C LEU A 129 6.70 12.65 12.73
N LYS A 130 5.80 12.21 13.62
CA LYS A 130 5.18 13.06 14.64
C LYS A 130 6.18 13.58 15.67
N GLN A 131 7.09 12.72 16.13
CA GLN A 131 8.12 13.10 17.12
C GLN A 131 9.13 14.11 16.57
N ARG A 132 9.28 14.21 15.24
CA ARG A 132 10.16 15.18 14.57
C ARG A 132 9.47 16.52 14.27
N SER A 133 8.16 16.60 14.45
CA SER A 133 7.37 17.82 14.26
C SER A 133 7.03 18.55 15.56
N VAL A 134 7.44 17.98 16.69
CA VAL A 134 7.47 18.63 18.02
C VAL A 134 8.92 19.05 18.27
#